data_AF-A0A382VQH3-F1
#
_entry.id   AF-A0A382VQH3-F1
#
_cell.length_a   1.000
_cell.length_b   1.000
_cell.length_c   1.000
_cell.angle_alpha   90.00
_cell.angle_beta   90.00
_cell.angle_gamma   90.00
#
_symmetry.space_group_name_H-M   'P 1'
#
loop_
_entity.id
_entity.type
_entity.pdbx_description
1 polymer ?
#
loop_
_entity_poly.entity_id
_entity_poly.type
_entity_poly.pdbx_seq_one_letter_code
_entity_poly.pdbx_strand_id
1 'polypeptide(L)' 'MSKGPAKTIEDITEGFAKHQYICSEQISTAVYLANELEKPILIEGPPG' A
#
# COMPACT_ATOMS: atom_id res chain seq x y z
N MET A 1 -6.84 17.06 9.87
CA MET A 1 -7.13 17.29 8.43
C MET A 1 -6.86 15.97 7.73
N SER A 2 -7.85 15.40 7.05
CA SER A 2 -7.66 14.17 6.27
C SER A 2 -6.54 14.41 5.27
N LYS A 3 -5.42 13.70 5.41
CA LYS A 3 -4.39 13.67 4.38
C LYS A 3 -5.07 13.03 3.15
N GLY A 4 -5.04 13.71 2.01
CA GLY A 4 -5.64 13.16 0.79
C GLY A 4 -5.01 11.82 0.39
N PRO A 5 -5.68 11.02 -0.46
CA PRO A 5 -5.27 9.65 -0.79
C PRO A 5 -3.81 9.53 -1.22
N ALA A 6 -3.32 10.47 -2.05
CA ALA A 6 -1.93 10.51 -2.50
C ALA A 6 -0.92 10.52 -1.34
N LYS A 7 -1.18 11.33 -0.30
CA LYS A 7 -0.26 11.44 0.83
C LYS A 7 -0.29 10.19 1.72
N THR A 8 -1.44 9.52 1.84
CA THR A 8 -1.53 8.24 2.56
C THR A 8 -0.81 7.12 1.78
N ILE A 9 -0.91 7.11 0.46
CA ILE A 9 -0.18 6.17 -0.42
C ILE A 9 1.34 6.38 -0.29
N GLU A 10 1.81 7.63 -0.23
CA GLU A 10 3.21 7.96 0.07
C GLU A 10 3.63 7.47 1.46
N ASP A 11 2.84 7.76 2.50
CA ASP A 11 3.11 7.30 3.87
C ASP A 11 3.23 5.75 3.94
N ILE A 12 2.37 5.02 3.21
CA ILE A 12 2.43 3.55 3.10
C ILE A 12 3.75 3.11 2.45
N THR A 13 4.12 3.74 1.34
CA THR A 13 5.35 3.43 0.60
C THR A 13 6.59 3.62 1.49
N GLU A 14 6.67 4.74 2.21
CA GLU A 14 7.75 5.02 3.16
C GLU A 14 7.76 4.03 4.34
N GLY A 15 6.58 3.61 4.80
CA GLY A 15 6.42 2.58 5.83
C GLY A 15 7.06 1.26 5.42
N PHE A 16 6.76 0.77 4.23
CA PHE A 16 7.39 -0.43 3.67
C PHE A 16 8.90 -0.27 3.49
N ALA A 17 9.37 0.89 3.01
CA ALA A 17 10.79 1.16 2.82
C ALA A 17 11.59 1.10 4.14
N LYS A 18 11.02 1.56 5.27
CA LYS A 18 11.65 1.43 6.60
C LYS A 18 11.89 -0.03 7.00
N HIS A 19 11.04 -0.93 6.54
CA HIS A 19 11.16 -2.37 6.74
C HIS A 19 11.96 -3.10 5.65
N GLN A 20 12.68 -2.35 4.80
CA GLN A 20 13.47 -2.89 3.69
C GLN A 20 12.63 -3.60 2.61
N TYR A 21 11.33 -3.27 2.50
CA TYR A 21 10.49 -3.71 1.40
C TYR A 21 10.44 -2.66 0.29
N ILE A 22 10.49 -3.12 -0.96
CA ILE A 22 10.30 -2.27 -2.13
C ILE A 22 8.81 -2.30 -2.48
N CYS A 23 8.18 -1.13 -2.43
CA CYS A 23 6.76 -0.97 -2.73
C CYS A 23 6.61 -0.05 -3.94
N SER A 24 5.95 -0.51 -5.00
CA SER A 24 5.57 0.35 -6.12
C SER A 24 4.33 1.17 -5.75
N GLU A 25 4.07 2.25 -6.49
CA GLU A 25 2.86 3.05 -6.31
C GLU A 25 1.58 2.20 -6.43
N GLN A 26 1.56 1.22 -7.34
CA GLN A 26 0.42 0.30 -7.50
C GLN A 26 0.19 -0.56 -6.24
N ILE A 27 1.26 -1.08 -5.62
CA ILE A 27 1.16 -1.90 -4.40
C ILE A 27 0.65 -1.03 -3.25
N SER A 28 1.23 0.16 -3.07
CA SER A 28 0.81 1.09 -2.02
C SER A 28 -0.66 1.52 -2.18
N THR A 29 -1.09 1.73 -3.43
CA THR A 29 -2.49 2.07 -3.75
C THR A 29 -3.42 0.90 -3.45
N ALA A 30 -3.04 -0.34 -3.79
CA ALA A 30 -3.84 -1.52 -3.49
C ALA A 30 -4.04 -1.72 -1.97
N VAL A 31 -2.97 -1.52 -1.19
CA VAL A 31 -3.00 -1.57 0.29
C VAL A 31 -3.90 -0.47 0.84
N TYR A 32 -3.77 0.77 0.34
CA TYR A 32 -4.64 1.88 0.72
C TYR A 32 -6.12 1.56 0.47
N LEU A 33 -6.45 1.07 -0.72
CA LEU A 33 -7.82 0.72 -1.09
C LEU A 33 -8.38 -0.40 -0.23
N ALA A 34 -7.59 -1.43 0.08
CA ALA A 34 -8.05 -2.52 0.94
C ALA A 34 -8.34 -2.06 2.38
N ASN A 35 -7.54 -1.12 2.89
CA ASN A 35 -7.77 -0.51 4.19
C ASN A 35 -9.05 0.35 4.18
N GLU A 36 -9.21 1.24 3.21
CA GLU A 36 -10.38 2.14 3.14
C GLU A 36 -11.69 1.42 2.81
N LEU A 37 -11.62 0.35 2.01
CA LEU A 37 -12.81 -0.44 1.64
C LEU A 37 -13.12 -1.56 2.64
N GLU A 38 -12.23 -1.80 3.61
CA GLU A 38 -12.28 -2.92 4.55
C GLU A 38 -12.49 -4.27 3.84
N LYS A 39 -11.85 -4.43 2.67
CA LYS A 39 -11.98 -5.62 1.83
C LYS A 39 -10.65 -6.37 1.69
N PRO A 40 -10.67 -7.71 1.75
CA PRO A 40 -9.46 -8.50 1.58
C PRO A 40 -8.92 -8.37 0.15
N ILE A 41 -7.60 -8.48 0.00
CA ILE A 41 -6.91 -8.58 -1.29
C ILE A 41 -6.47 -10.03 -1.51
N LEU A 42 -6.61 -10.54 -2.72
CA LEU A 42 -5.95 -11.76 -3.17
C LEU A 42 -4.59 -11.40 -3.79
N ILE A 43 -3.50 -11.95 -3.23
CA ILE A 43 -2.16 -11.78 -3.79
C ILE A 43 -1.82 -13.04 -4.59
N GLU A 44 -1.72 -12.88 -5.91
CA GLU A 44 -1.27 -13.92 -6.82
C GLU A 44 0.14 -13.63 -7.31
N GLY A 45 0.94 -14.68 -7.48
CA GLY A 45 2.30 -14.56 -8.01
C GLY A 45 3.09 -15.84 -7.83
N PRO A 46 4.21 -15.99 -8.56
CA PRO A 46 5.19 -17.02 -8.26
C PRO A 46 5.75 -16.82 -6.83
N PRO A 47 6.25 -17.87 -6.18
CA PRO A 47 6.90 -17.72 -4.89
C PRO A 47 8.14 -16.83 -5.02
N GLY A 48 8.22 -15.78 -4.21
CA GLY A 48 9.34 -14.83 -4.23
C GLY A 48 8.90 -13.41 -3.92
#